data_AF-A0A5K3EQH1-F1
#
_entry.id   AF-A0A5K3EQH1-F1
#
_cell.length_a   1.000
_cell.length_b   1.000
_cell.length_c   1.000
_cell.angle_alpha   90.00
_cell.angle_beta   90.00
_cell.angle_gamma   90.00
#
_symmetry.space_group_name_H-M   'P 1'
#
loop_
_entity.id
_entity.type
_entity.pdbx_description
1 polymer ?
#
loop_
_entity_poly.entity_id
_entity_poly.type
_entity_poly.pdbx_seq_one_letter_code
_entity_poly.pdbx_strand_id
1 'polypeptide(L)'
;MAGIVPGFSKLFLKAARPILVPIASSHVQPMRFPSVTYNDMTKPEGSWQEKYDSMNAEYSRYMYLGIISFALSLGITLYSLDILKYTDPPHKNTPEGLAFLNPKPEVLQEVLN
;
A
#
# COMPACT_ATOMS: atom_id res chain seq x y z
N MET A 1 42.48 21.86 -4.76
CA MET A 1 41.40 20.91 -4.45
C MET A 1 41.23 20.89 -2.92
N ALA A 2 40.22 21.58 -2.40
CA ALA A 2 39.96 21.65 -0.96
C ALA A 2 38.47 21.38 -0.73
N GLY A 3 38.14 20.11 -0.43
CA GLY A 3 36.80 19.67 -0.05
C GLY A 3 36.68 19.63 1.46
N ILE A 4 36.08 20.66 2.05
CA ILE A 4 35.74 20.72 3.47
C ILE A 4 34.50 19.85 3.69
N VAL A 5 34.63 18.80 4.49
CA VAL A 5 33.54 17.88 4.87
C VAL A 5 32.57 18.59 5.83
N PRO A 6 31.29 18.83 5.47
CA PRO A 6 30.39 19.67 6.26
C PRO A 6 29.58 18.84 7.27
N GLY A 7 30.24 17.97 8.06
CA GLY A 7 29.56 17.01 8.93
C GLY A 7 30.07 16.93 10.37
N PHE A 8 31.35 17.25 10.61
CA PHE A 8 31.99 16.91 11.89
C PHE A 8 31.83 17.98 12.99
N SER A 9 31.55 19.24 12.67
CA SER A 9 31.48 20.32 13.68
C SER A 9 30.22 20.30 14.55
N LYS A 10 29.11 19.76 14.03
CA LYS A 10 27.82 19.71 14.74
C LYS A 10 27.76 18.61 15.81
N LEU A 11 28.61 17.59 15.71
CA LEU A 11 28.68 16.49 16.68
C LEU A 11 29.44 16.89 17.94
N PHE A 12 30.51 17.68 17.82
CA PHE A 12 31.29 18.14 18.98
C PHE A 12 30.54 19.17 19.84
N LEU A 13 29.70 20.02 19.23
CA LEU A 13 28.85 20.98 19.95
C LEU A 13 27.76 20.31 20.81
N LYS A 14 27.39 19.06 20.50
CA LYS A 14 26.46 18.28 21.34
C LYS A 14 27.14 17.56 22.51
N ALA A 15 28.45 17.28 22.41
CA ALA A 15 29.19 16.57 23.45
C ALA A 15 29.72 17.49 24.57
N ALA A 16 29.86 18.79 24.32
CA ALA A 16 30.47 19.75 25.24
C ALA A 16 29.46 20.52 26.13
N ARG A 17 28.34 19.91 26.52
CA ARG A 17 27.47 20.45 27.60
C ARG A 17 27.57 19.58 28.86
N PRO A 18 28.69 19.58 29.60
CA PRO A 18 28.68 19.04 30.94
C PRO A 18 28.00 20.04 31.89
N ILE A 19 26.86 19.59 32.43
CA ILE A 19 26.56 19.58 33.86
C ILE A 19 26.75 20.94 34.57
N LEU A 20 25.76 21.82 34.43
CA LEU A 20 25.41 22.79 35.46
C LEU A 20 23.87 22.89 35.49
N VAL A 21 23.22 21.82 35.93
CA VAL A 21 21.88 21.93 36.48
C VAL A 21 22.08 22.23 37.96
N PRO A 22 21.87 23.47 38.44
CA PRO A 22 21.76 23.67 39.87
C PRO A 22 20.61 22.79 40.35
N ILE A 23 20.88 21.96 41.35
CA ILE A 23 19.88 21.18 42.06
C ILE A 23 18.92 22.19 42.72
N ALA A 24 17.91 22.62 41.97
CA ALA A 24 16.79 23.38 42.46
C ALA A 24 15.84 22.40 43.17
N SER A 25 16.27 21.91 44.33
CA SER A 25 15.41 21.20 45.26
C SER A 25 14.71 22.24 46.13
N SER A 26 13.51 22.65 45.73
CA SER A 26 12.52 23.23 46.64
C SER A 26 11.25 23.59 45.87
N HIS A 27 10.20 22.77 46.00
CA HIS A 27 8.83 22.97 45.51
C HIS A 27 8.40 22.21 44.24
N VAL A 28 8.81 20.94 44.09
CA VAL A 28 8.03 20.00 43.27
C VAL A 28 7.05 19.31 44.23
N GLN A 29 5.85 19.86 44.34
CA GLN A 29 4.73 19.07 44.88
C GLN A 29 4.59 17.83 43.99
N PRO A 30 4.28 16.64 44.54
CA PRO A 30 4.05 15.46 43.72
C PRO A 30 3.02 15.84 42.64
N MET A 31 3.33 15.54 41.36
CA MET A 31 2.39 15.76 40.26
C MET A 31 1.10 15.02 40.60
N ARG A 32 0.14 15.75 41.18
CA ARG A 32 -1.23 15.32 41.21
C ARG A 32 -1.66 15.45 39.76
N PHE A 33 -1.73 14.32 39.06
CA PHE A 33 -2.44 14.29 37.79
C PHE A 33 -3.83 14.86 38.09
N PRO A 34 -4.18 16.06 37.58
CA PRO A 34 -5.54 16.52 37.73
C PRO A 34 -6.44 15.43 37.15
N SER A 35 -7.53 15.09 37.83
CA SER A 35 -8.56 14.24 37.25
C SER A 35 -9.22 15.06 36.14
N VAL A 36 -8.59 15.08 34.97
CA VAL A 36 -9.06 15.77 33.78
C VAL A 36 -10.38 15.11 33.41
N THR A 37 -11.46 15.87 33.52
CA THR A 37 -12.77 15.37 33.09
C THR A 37 -12.83 15.51 31.57
N TYR A 38 -13.66 14.73 30.88
CA TYR A 38 -13.80 14.82 29.41
C TYR A 38 -14.07 16.26 28.91
N ASN A 39 -14.68 17.10 29.75
CA ASN A 39 -14.94 18.51 29.49
C ASN A 39 -13.70 19.42 29.51
N ASP A 40 -12.60 18.99 30.12
CA ASP A 40 -11.32 19.71 30.20
C ASP A 40 -10.41 19.38 29.00
N MET A 41 -10.79 18.40 28.17
CA MET A 41 -10.11 18.20 26.90
C MET A 41 -10.36 19.40 26.01
N THR A 42 -9.33 19.87 25.32
CA THR A 42 -9.48 20.88 24.26
C THR A 42 -10.48 20.36 23.25
N LYS A 43 -11.72 20.84 23.31
CA LYS A 43 -12.67 20.68 22.22
C LYS A 43 -11.98 21.23 20.98
N PRO A 44 -12.07 20.58 19.82
CA PRO A 44 -11.45 21.12 18.62
C PRO A 44 -12.02 22.52 18.39
N GLU A 45 -11.22 23.53 18.68
CA GLU A 45 -11.62 24.93 18.56
C GLU A 45 -11.48 25.32 17.08
N GLY A 46 -12.58 25.76 16.48
CA GLY A 46 -12.67 26.11 15.05
C GLY A 46 -13.41 25.09 14.19
N SER A 47 -13.44 25.34 12.89
CA SER A 47 -14.11 24.53 11.88
C SER A 47 -13.33 23.24 11.57
N TRP A 48 -13.16 22.37 12.55
CA TRP A 48 -12.49 21.07 12.40
C TRP A 48 -13.04 20.28 11.20
N GLN A 49 -14.33 20.46 10.91
CA GLN A 49 -15.02 19.85 9.79
C GLN A 49 -14.47 20.32 8.45
N GLU A 50 -14.16 21.61 8.26
CA GLU A 50 -13.54 22.12 7.03
C GLU A 50 -12.13 21.54 6.82
N LYS A 51 -11.37 21.40 7.90
CA LYS A 51 -10.04 20.78 7.84
C LYS A 51 -10.13 19.28 7.55
N TYR A 52 -11.12 18.61 8.12
CA TYR A 52 -11.38 17.21 7.85
C TYR A 52 -11.81 16.99 6.40
N ASP A 53 -12.73 17.80 5.90
CA ASP A 53 -13.27 17.70 4.54
C ASP A 53 -12.20 17.99 3.48
N SER A 54 -11.34 19.00 3.70
CA SER A 54 -10.23 19.30 2.79
C SER A 54 -9.21 18.16 2.74
N MET A 55 -8.85 17.60 3.89
CA MET A 55 -7.95 16.45 3.97
C MET A 55 -8.56 15.21 3.32
N ASN A 56 -9.85 14.95 3.54
CA ASN A 56 -10.54 13.81 2.95
C ASN A 56 -10.68 13.92 1.43
N ALA A 57 -10.87 15.13 0.90
CA ALA A 57 -10.91 15.38 -0.54
C ALA A 57 -9.57 15.06 -1.22
N GLU A 58 -8.46 15.43 -0.58
CA GLU A 58 -7.12 15.12 -1.06
C GLU A 58 -6.84 13.60 -1.05
N TYR A 59 -7.17 12.92 0.06
CA TYR A 59 -7.03 11.45 0.14
C TYR A 59 -7.89 10.73 -0.89
N SER A 60 -9.14 11.16 -1.06
CA SER A 60 -10.06 10.58 -2.04
C SER A 60 -9.49 10.67 -3.46
N ARG A 61 -8.87 11.79 -3.81
CA ARG A 61 -8.22 11.96 -5.12
C ARG A 61 -7.10 10.94 -5.35
N TYR A 62 -6.22 10.75 -4.37
CA TYR A 62 -5.15 9.77 -4.48
C TYR A 62 -5.67 8.33 -4.50
N MET A 63 -6.72 8.03 -3.73
CA MET A 63 -7.38 6.74 -3.74
C MET A 63 -7.93 6.40 -5.14
N TYR A 64 -8.65 7.33 -5.78
CA TYR A 64 -9.19 7.09 -7.13
C TYR A 64 -8.10 6.91 -8.18
N LEU A 65 -7.02 7.69 -8.12
CA LEU A 65 -5.87 7.50 -9.01
C LEU A 65 -5.21 6.12 -8.80
N GLY A 66 -5.09 5.69 -7.54
CA GLY A 66 -4.63 4.34 -7.18
C GLY A 66 -5.52 3.24 -7.76
N ILE A 67 -6.84 3.35 -7.61
CA ILE A 67 -7.79 2.39 -8.15
C ILE A 67 -7.71 2.31 -9.68
N ILE A 68 -7.64 3.45 -10.37
CA ILE A 68 -7.56 3.50 -11.83
C ILE A 68 -6.27 2.86 -12.33
N SER A 69 -5.12 3.22 -11.73
CA SER A 69 -3.82 2.64 -12.09
C SER A 69 -3.75 1.14 -11.83
N PHE A 70 -4.35 0.67 -10.72
CA PHE A 70 -4.45 -0.76 -10.42
C PHE A 70 -5.36 -1.50 -11.42
N ALA A 71 -6.51 -0.93 -11.78
CA ALA A 71 -7.42 -1.56 -12.74
C ALA A 71 -6.79 -1.66 -14.14
N LEU A 72 -6.08 -0.62 -14.57
CA LEU A 72 -5.34 -0.62 -15.84
C LEU A 72 -4.21 -1.65 -15.84
N SER A 73 -3.41 -1.70 -14.78
CA SER A 73 -2.32 -2.68 -14.69
C SER A 73 -2.85 -4.11 -14.66
N LEU A 74 -3.92 -4.36 -13.89
CA LEU A 74 -4.57 -5.67 -13.85
C LEU A 74 -5.12 -6.07 -15.23
N GLY A 75 -5.76 -5.14 -15.95
CA GLY A 75 -6.26 -5.39 -17.30
C GLY A 75 -5.16 -5.78 -18.28
N ILE A 76 -4.03 -5.07 -18.27
CA ILE A 76 -2.86 -5.40 -19.11
C ILE A 76 -2.31 -6.78 -18.72
N THR A 77 -2.22 -7.06 -17.42
CA THR A 77 -1.70 -8.33 -16.91
C THR A 77 -2.58 -9.49 -17.38
N LEU A 78 -3.91 -9.37 -17.24
CA LEU A 78 -4.87 -10.37 -17.71
C LEU A 78 -4.83 -10.56 -19.23
N TYR A 79 -4.67 -9.48 -19.99
CA TYR A 79 -4.49 -9.54 -21.44
C TYR A 79 -3.21 -10.31 -21.80
N SER A 80 -2.10 -10.02 -21.12
CA SER A 80 -0.82 -10.70 -21.37
C SER A 80 -0.79 -12.17 -20.97
N LEU A 81 -1.61 -12.56 -19.98
CA LEU A 81 -1.68 -13.92 -19.47
C LEU A 81 -2.34 -14.89 -20.46
N ASP A 82 -3.00 -14.40 -21.51
CA ASP A 82 -3.60 -15.23 -22.57
C ASP A 82 -4.40 -16.42 -21.99
N ILE A 83 -5.13 -16.18 -20.87
CA ILE A 83 -5.71 -17.24 -20.01
C ILE A 83 -6.60 -18.20 -20.81
N LEU A 84 -7.20 -17.70 -21.89
CA LEU A 84 -8.13 -18.45 -22.74
C LEU A 84 -7.48 -19.10 -23.96
N LYS A 85 -6.17 -18.89 -24.19
CA LYS A 85 -5.48 -19.37 -25.39
C LYS A 85 -5.35 -20.89 -25.46
N TYR A 86 -5.26 -21.53 -24.30
CA TYR A 86 -5.17 -22.99 -24.16
C TYR A 86 -6.46 -23.59 -23.61
N THR A 87 -7.56 -22.82 -23.59
CA THR A 87 -8.85 -23.37 -23.22
C THR A 87 -9.34 -24.23 -24.38
N ASP A 88 -9.47 -25.53 -24.12
CA ASP A 88 -10.03 -26.44 -25.10
C ASP A 88 -11.42 -25.97 -25.53
N PRO A 89 -11.74 -26.05 -26.84
CA PRO A 89 -13.07 -25.69 -27.31
C PRO A 89 -14.11 -26.56 -26.60
N PRO A 90 -15.27 -25.97 -26.23
CA PRO A 90 -16.30 -26.71 -25.50
C PRO A 90 -16.69 -27.96 -26.29
N HIS A 91 -16.54 -29.12 -25.64
CA HIS A 91 -16.87 -30.40 -26.26
C HIS A 91 -18.35 -30.42 -26.56
N LYS A 92 -18.70 -30.54 -27.85
CA LYS A 92 -20.08 -30.63 -28.29
C LYS A 92 -20.46 -32.10 -28.42
N ASN A 93 -21.66 -32.45 -27.94
CA ASN A 93 -22.27 -33.78 -28.16
C ASN A 93 -22.81 -33.91 -29.60
N THR A 94 -22.00 -33.53 -30.60
CA THR A 94 -22.26 -33.76 -32.02
C THR A 94 -21.61 -35.09 -32.44
N PRO A 95 -22.11 -35.76 -33.49
CA PRO A 95 -21.48 -37.00 -33.98
C PRO A 95 -20.01 -36.82 -34.37
N GLU A 96 -19.62 -35.62 -34.81
CA GLU A 96 -18.22 -35.25 -35.07
C GLU A 96 -17.41 -35.08 -33.78
N GLY A 97 -18.01 -34.49 -32.74
CA GLY A 97 -17.38 -34.31 -31.43
C GLY A 97 -17.21 -35.61 -30.65
N LEU A 98 -17.96 -36.67 -30.98
CA LEU A 98 -17.85 -38.03 -30.42
C LEU A 98 -17.01 -38.98 -31.28
N ALA A 99 -16.50 -38.51 -32.43
CA ALA A 99 -15.72 -39.33 -33.35
C ALA A 99 -14.40 -39.84 -32.75
N PHE A 100 -13.93 -39.27 -31.64
CA PHE A 100 -12.79 -39.78 -30.88
C PHE A 100 -13.05 -41.15 -30.23
N LEU A 101 -14.32 -41.49 -29.93
CA LEU A 101 -14.67 -42.79 -29.33
C LEU A 101 -14.63 -43.94 -30.35
N ASN A 102 -14.89 -43.63 -31.62
CA ASN A 102 -14.83 -44.56 -32.74
C ASN A 102 -14.17 -43.88 -33.95
N PRO A 103 -12.82 -43.77 -33.95
CA PRO A 103 -12.11 -43.11 -35.04
C PRO A 103 -12.30 -43.88 -36.35
N LYS A 104 -12.40 -43.14 -37.46
CA LYS A 104 -12.44 -43.74 -38.79
C LYS A 104 -11.12 -44.49 -39.06
N PRO A 105 -11.15 -45.63 -39.76
CA PRO A 105 -9.95 -46.43 -40.02
C PRO A 105 -8.87 -45.68 -40.80
N GLU A 106 -9.25 -44.67 -41.60
CA GLU A 106 -8.33 -43.80 -42.34
C GLU A 106 -7.42 -42.96 -41.42
N VAL A 107 -7.98 -42.40 -40.35
CA VAL A 107 -7.23 -41.57 -39.38
C VAL A 107 -6.27 -42.42 -38.55
N LEU A 108 -6.62 -43.69 -38.27
CA LEU A 108 -5.74 -44.62 -37.58
C LEU A 108 -4.49 -44.96 -38.39
N GLN A 109 -4.61 -45.02 -39.72
CA GLN A 109 -3.47 -45.30 -40.61
C GLN A 109 -2.49 -44.13 -40.69
N GLU A 110 -2.94 -42.88 -40.53
CA GLU A 110 -2.08 -41.69 -40.52
C GLU A 110 -1.33 -41.50 -39.19
N VAL A 111 -1.85 -42.01 -38.07
CA VAL A 111 -1.19 -41.92 -36.75
C VAL A 111 -0.19 -43.04 -36.52
N LEU A 112 -0.43 -44.22 -37.11
CA LEU A 112 0.42 -45.41 -36.95
C LEU A 112 1.59 -45.48 -37.93
N ASN A 113 1.58 -44.65 -38.98
CA ASN A 113 2.69 -44.50 -39.94
C ASN A 113 3.47 -43.22 -39.67
#